data_AF-A0AAE2SCH9-F1
#
_entry.id   AF-A0AAE2SCH9-F1
#
_cell.length_a   1.000
_cell.length_b   1.000
_cell.length_c   1.000
_cell.angle_alpha   90.00
_cell.angle_beta   90.00
_cell.angle_gamma   90.00
#
_symmetry.space_group_name_H-M   'P 1'
#
loop_
_entity.id
_entity.type
_entity.pdbx_description
1 polymer ?
#
loop_
_entity_poly.entity_id
_entity_poly.type
_entity_poly.pdbx_seq_one_letter_code
_entity_poly.pdbx_strand_id
1 'polypeptide(L)'
;MTIRDLIDPANVPNLQIHRIAGLKKDAFLERVACVRAIRGLDERRELTWYPTTAREWTLWEDIHNAVNKGEFGNVGVREDYYPFGLVLPRPLHNLFERNDLAVIQRQVVAYLATVLAYDPDGEKFIPDQVFPPVAQMAQQARAELYPEQVDQNLLWEEFLPDVDKAFTTYSGAPAFEFLRFPPYTQRPHDVTSRWWIDSEFHLGYGSYYFTGTDWKTLIVEKGDDALMRSESDKETWELWLHAFKLGGLNLGSEASFFATPAVRGTIYVIRQEGSDHYKIGWTTAENPAARLRSLQTGSPKKLELIGHFSAASRTTEGTVHRLFSTHRTSGEWFTLTEQQVSDLLDPAWRRSQQIN
;
A
#
# COMPACT_ATOMS: atom_id res chain seq x y z
N MET A 1 3.66 12.11 -4.43
CA MET A 1 3.18 11.17 -3.40
C MET A 1 4.39 10.50 -2.77
N THR A 2 4.69 10.84 -1.53
CA THR A 2 5.79 10.32 -0.71
C THR A 2 5.34 9.18 0.19
N ILE A 3 6.24 8.45 0.87
CA ILE A 3 5.86 7.47 1.92
C ILE A 3 4.81 8.06 2.87
N ARG A 4 4.96 9.35 3.22
CA ARG A 4 4.07 10.06 4.16
C ARG A 4 2.66 10.30 3.63
N ASP A 5 2.48 10.19 2.32
CA ASP A 5 1.18 10.36 1.66
C ASP A 5 0.42 9.01 1.55
N LEU A 6 1.04 7.89 1.94
CA LEU A 6 0.39 6.58 1.90
C LEU A 6 -0.79 6.52 2.87
N ILE A 7 -1.92 6.03 2.35
CA ILE A 7 -3.09 5.72 3.16
C ILE A 7 -2.89 4.33 3.75
N ASP A 8 -2.78 4.25 5.08
CA ASP A 8 -2.61 2.99 5.83
C ASP A 8 -1.39 2.16 5.36
N PRO A 9 -0.16 2.68 5.46
CA PRO A 9 1.03 1.90 5.10
C PRO A 9 1.24 0.69 6.01
N ALA A 10 1.74 -0.40 5.43
CA ALA A 10 2.25 -1.55 6.17
C ALA A 10 3.75 -1.41 6.41
N ASN A 11 4.17 -1.48 7.68
CA ASN A 11 5.57 -1.48 8.06
C ASN A 11 6.07 -2.92 8.20
N VAL A 12 7.15 -3.26 7.51
CA VAL A 12 7.82 -4.55 7.59
C VAL A 12 9.20 -4.30 8.21
N PRO A 13 9.41 -4.55 9.52
CA PRO A 13 10.68 -4.25 10.17
C PRO A 13 11.70 -5.38 9.96
N ASN A 14 12.95 -5.02 9.67
CA ASN A 14 14.08 -5.95 9.66
C ASN A 14 14.57 -6.18 11.08
N LEU A 15 14.04 -7.21 11.74
CA LEU A 15 14.43 -7.59 13.09
C LEU A 15 15.71 -8.45 13.13
N GLN A 16 16.23 -8.81 11.95
CA GLN A 16 17.43 -9.63 11.79
C GLN A 16 18.69 -8.81 11.47
N ILE A 17 18.58 -7.48 11.34
CA ILE A 17 19.68 -6.58 10.97
C ILE A 17 20.92 -6.72 11.88
N HIS A 18 20.74 -7.08 13.16
CA HIS A 18 21.85 -7.33 14.08
C HIS A 18 22.73 -8.52 13.68
N ARG A 19 22.18 -9.49 12.92
CA ARG A 19 22.93 -10.63 12.40
C ARG A 19 23.90 -10.20 11.32
N ILE A 20 23.52 -9.23 10.47
CA ILE A 20 24.40 -8.61 9.48
C ILE A 20 25.57 -7.92 10.18
N ALA A 21 25.35 -7.32 11.35
CA ALA A 21 26.41 -6.75 12.17
C ALA A 21 27.30 -7.79 12.88
N GLY A 22 26.95 -9.08 12.86
CA GLY A 22 27.61 -10.10 13.66
C GLY A 22 27.46 -9.89 15.17
N LEU A 23 26.40 -9.21 15.61
CA LEU A 23 26.16 -8.85 17.00
C LEU A 23 24.96 -9.59 17.60
N LYS A 24 24.98 -9.78 18.93
CA LYS A 24 23.78 -10.14 19.70
C LYS A 24 22.84 -8.93 19.77
N LYS A 25 21.54 -9.16 20.00
CA LYS A 25 20.50 -8.10 20.04
C LYS A 25 20.84 -6.97 21.03
N ASP A 26 21.23 -7.30 22.26
CA ASP A 26 21.54 -6.28 23.28
C ASP A 26 22.75 -5.43 22.90
N ALA A 27 23.82 -6.08 22.42
CA ALA A 27 25.01 -5.38 21.94
C ALA A 27 24.71 -4.48 20.72
N PHE A 28 23.80 -4.91 19.84
CA PHE A 28 23.35 -4.08 18.72
C PHE A 28 22.54 -2.88 19.22
N LEU A 29 21.62 -3.07 20.18
CA LEU A 29 20.86 -1.99 20.80
C LEU A 29 21.75 -0.94 21.45
N GLU A 30 22.85 -1.36 22.10
CA GLU A 30 23.87 -0.45 22.62
C GLU A 30 24.52 0.38 21.51
N ARG A 31 24.82 -0.23 20.35
CA ARG A 31 25.43 0.50 19.21
C ARG A 31 24.51 1.58 18.65
N VAL A 32 23.21 1.31 18.61
CA VAL A 32 22.23 2.25 18.06
C VAL A 32 21.57 3.13 19.13
N ALA A 33 22.07 3.10 20.37
CA ALA A 33 21.47 3.83 21.48
C ALA A 33 21.52 5.36 21.33
N CYS A 34 22.46 5.90 20.54
CA CYS A 34 22.55 7.32 20.23
C CYS A 34 21.60 7.77 19.10
N VAL A 35 21.12 6.84 18.28
CA VAL A 35 20.29 7.15 17.11
C VAL A 35 18.92 7.67 17.57
N ARG A 36 18.45 8.72 16.91
CA ARG A 36 17.17 9.40 17.23
C ARG A 36 16.19 9.43 16.06
N ALA A 37 16.67 9.24 14.84
CA ALA A 37 15.85 9.12 13.64
C ALA A 37 16.53 8.19 12.63
N ILE A 38 15.79 7.72 11.63
CA ILE A 38 16.34 6.87 10.56
C ILE A 38 16.03 7.44 9.19
N ARG A 39 16.96 7.35 8.24
CA ARG A 39 16.74 7.80 6.85
C ARG A 39 15.63 6.99 6.20
N GLY A 40 14.77 7.66 5.43
CA GLY A 40 13.81 7.02 4.54
C GLY A 40 14.07 7.37 3.08
N LEU A 41 13.73 6.45 2.18
CA LEU A 41 13.76 6.67 0.74
C LEU A 41 12.49 6.10 0.09
N ASP A 42 11.86 6.91 -0.77
CA ASP A 42 10.76 6.47 -1.63
C ASP A 42 11.34 5.71 -2.84
N GLU A 43 11.13 4.39 -2.88
CA GLU A 43 11.56 3.51 -3.96
C GLU A 43 10.44 3.40 -5.00
N ARG A 44 10.49 4.27 -6.01
CA ARG A 44 9.42 4.38 -7.00
C ARG A 44 9.65 3.66 -8.31
N ARG A 45 10.86 3.14 -8.58
CA ARG A 45 11.26 2.72 -9.93
C ARG A 45 11.85 1.32 -10.02
N GLU A 46 11.72 0.52 -8.97
CA GLU A 46 12.38 -0.79 -8.94
C GLU A 46 11.40 -1.95 -9.04
N LEU A 47 10.32 -1.91 -8.26
CA LEU A 47 9.34 -2.98 -8.30
C LEU A 47 8.39 -2.73 -9.47
N THR A 48 8.47 -3.56 -10.50
CA THR A 48 7.66 -3.43 -11.71
C THR A 48 7.08 -4.78 -12.11
N TRP A 49 5.89 -4.76 -12.70
CA TRP A 49 5.32 -5.92 -13.39
C TRP A 49 5.71 -5.96 -14.88
N TYR A 50 6.66 -5.12 -15.26
CA TYR A 50 7.32 -5.10 -16.56
C TYR A 50 8.85 -5.17 -16.34
N PRO A 51 9.38 -6.29 -15.82
CA PRO A 51 10.79 -6.39 -15.45
C PRO A 51 11.67 -6.38 -16.70
N THR A 52 12.57 -5.43 -16.78
CA THR A 52 13.57 -5.27 -17.85
C THR A 52 14.93 -5.85 -17.47
N THR A 53 15.17 -6.07 -16.17
CA THR A 53 16.42 -6.64 -15.65
C THR A 53 16.19 -7.85 -14.75
N ALA A 54 17.23 -8.66 -14.57
CA ALA A 54 17.23 -9.76 -13.59
C ALA A 54 16.97 -9.22 -12.17
N ARG A 55 17.49 -8.03 -11.86
CA ARG A 55 17.34 -7.39 -10.55
C ARG A 55 15.88 -7.09 -10.23
N GLU A 56 15.17 -6.43 -11.14
CA GLU A 56 13.74 -6.12 -11.00
C GLU A 56 12.90 -7.40 -10.85
N TRP A 57 13.25 -8.46 -11.58
CA TRP A 57 12.59 -9.76 -11.44
C TRP A 57 12.82 -10.39 -10.07
N THR A 58 14.07 -10.39 -9.58
CA THR A 58 14.41 -10.94 -8.25
C THR A 58 13.88 -10.10 -7.09
N LEU A 59 13.59 -8.80 -7.30
CA LEU A 59 13.09 -7.93 -6.25
C LEU A 59 11.73 -8.39 -5.71
N TRP A 60 10.89 -9.02 -6.55
CA TRP A 60 9.65 -9.66 -6.10
C TRP A 60 9.90 -10.73 -5.04
N GLU A 61 10.95 -11.54 -5.21
CA GLU A 61 11.36 -12.57 -4.25
C GLU A 61 11.91 -11.95 -2.97
N ASP A 62 12.77 -10.94 -3.10
CA ASP A 62 13.36 -10.21 -1.97
C ASP A 62 12.27 -9.58 -1.07
N ILE A 63 11.28 -8.89 -1.67
CA ILE A 63 10.18 -8.28 -0.90
C ILE A 63 9.25 -9.35 -0.33
N HIS A 64 8.96 -10.42 -1.09
CA HIS A 64 8.15 -11.54 -0.58
C HIS A 64 8.80 -12.19 0.65
N ASN A 65 10.11 -12.44 0.60
CA ASN A 65 10.88 -12.98 1.71
C ASN A 65 10.96 -11.98 2.88
N ALA A 66 11.07 -10.67 2.62
CA ALA A 66 11.05 -9.67 3.67
C ALA A 66 9.72 -9.67 4.43
N VAL A 67 8.60 -9.72 3.71
CA VAL A 67 7.24 -9.75 4.29
C VAL A 67 7.00 -11.04 5.07
N ASN A 68 7.30 -12.20 4.48
CA ASN A 68 6.88 -13.49 5.04
C ASN A 68 7.91 -14.16 5.96
N LYS A 69 9.20 -13.85 5.78
CA LYS A 69 10.30 -14.49 6.51
C LYS A 69 11.14 -13.50 7.32
N GLY A 70 10.92 -12.19 7.15
CA GLY A 70 11.79 -11.16 7.72
C GLY A 70 13.21 -11.20 7.14
N GLU A 71 13.36 -11.78 5.94
CA GLU A 71 14.63 -11.92 5.23
C GLU A 71 14.71 -10.83 4.16
N PHE A 72 15.50 -9.81 4.41
CA PHE A 72 15.52 -8.61 3.57
C PHE A 72 16.40 -8.75 2.33
N GLY A 73 17.09 -9.87 2.12
CA GLY A 73 17.86 -10.15 0.91
C GLY A 73 18.63 -8.92 0.39
N ASN A 74 18.36 -8.56 -0.86
CA ASN A 74 18.87 -7.33 -1.46
C ASN A 74 17.84 -6.21 -1.52
N VAL A 75 16.78 -6.20 -0.71
CA VAL A 75 15.75 -5.14 -0.73
C VAL A 75 16.38 -3.73 -0.61
N GLY A 76 16.08 -2.86 -1.60
CA GLY A 76 16.57 -1.48 -1.70
C GLY A 76 17.43 -1.20 -2.94
N VAL A 77 17.71 0.10 -3.17
CA VAL A 77 18.37 0.58 -4.40
C VAL A 77 19.88 0.41 -4.43
N ARG A 78 20.54 0.32 -3.27
CA ARG A 78 22.00 0.44 -3.20
C ARG A 78 22.63 -0.69 -2.41
N GLU A 79 23.69 -1.26 -2.98
CA GLU A 79 24.48 -2.33 -2.37
C GLU A 79 25.12 -1.92 -1.02
N ASP A 80 25.33 -0.62 -0.80
CA ASP A 80 25.92 -0.09 0.43
C ASP A 80 24.88 0.30 1.49
N TYR A 81 23.59 0.02 1.25
CA TYR A 81 22.52 0.34 2.20
C TYR A 81 22.18 -0.88 3.07
N TYR A 82 21.95 -0.60 4.35
CA TYR A 82 21.59 -1.59 5.35
C TYR A 82 20.13 -1.37 5.75
N PRO A 83 19.17 -2.12 5.17
CA PRO A 83 17.75 -1.87 5.38
C PRO A 83 17.31 -2.29 6.79
N PHE A 84 16.69 -1.36 7.50
CA PHE A 84 16.03 -1.57 8.79
C PHE A 84 14.55 -1.93 8.62
N GLY A 85 13.95 -1.67 7.46
CA GLY A 85 12.57 -2.04 7.18
C GLY A 85 12.07 -1.54 5.83
N LEU A 86 10.88 -2.01 5.48
CA LEU A 86 10.10 -1.56 4.33
C LEU A 86 8.81 -0.87 4.78
N VAL A 87 8.32 0.01 3.91
CA VAL A 87 6.95 0.50 3.91
C VAL A 87 6.29 0.10 2.62
N LEU A 88 5.17 -0.60 2.72
CA LEU A 88 4.38 -1.01 1.56
C LEU A 88 3.00 -0.35 1.64
N PRO A 89 2.40 0.07 0.51
CA PRO A 89 0.96 0.28 0.47
C PRO A 89 0.24 -0.99 0.97
N ARG A 90 -0.82 -0.86 1.79
CA ARG A 90 -1.55 -2.02 2.33
C ARG A 90 -1.93 -3.07 1.28
N PRO A 91 -2.44 -2.71 0.08
CA PRO A 91 -2.76 -3.70 -0.94
C PRO A 91 -1.53 -4.48 -1.41
N LEU A 92 -0.38 -3.82 -1.54
CA LEU A 92 0.86 -4.44 -1.95
C LEU A 92 1.41 -5.38 -0.87
N HIS A 93 1.36 -4.97 0.40
CA HIS A 93 1.68 -5.85 1.52
C HIS A 93 0.80 -7.11 1.52
N ASN A 94 -0.52 -6.92 1.41
CA ASN A 94 -1.48 -8.03 1.39
C ASN A 94 -1.24 -8.96 0.20
N LEU A 95 -0.82 -8.43 -0.95
CA LEU A 95 -0.43 -9.22 -2.10
C LEU A 95 0.73 -10.17 -1.75
N PHE A 96 1.80 -9.65 -1.14
CA PHE A 96 2.96 -10.47 -0.75
C PHE A 96 2.66 -11.44 0.40
N GLU A 97 1.88 -11.01 1.39
CA GLU A 97 1.54 -11.81 2.57
C GLU A 97 0.62 -13.00 2.24
N ARG A 98 -0.31 -12.81 1.30
CA ARG A 98 -1.39 -13.78 1.06
C ARG A 98 -1.17 -14.70 -0.13
N ASN A 99 -0.11 -14.47 -0.92
CA ASN A 99 0.14 -15.23 -2.12
C ASN A 99 1.54 -15.82 -2.11
N ASP A 100 1.66 -17.04 -2.63
CA ASP A 100 2.96 -17.61 -2.93
C ASP A 100 3.66 -16.78 -4.00
N LEU A 101 4.99 -16.64 -3.89
CA LEU A 101 5.81 -15.94 -4.87
C LEU A 101 5.56 -16.43 -6.30
N ALA A 102 5.41 -17.76 -6.48
CA ALA A 102 5.16 -18.36 -7.77
C ALA A 102 3.81 -17.92 -8.37
N VAL A 103 2.78 -17.67 -7.56
CA VAL A 103 1.50 -17.13 -8.03
C VAL A 103 1.69 -15.70 -8.53
N ILE A 104 2.39 -14.86 -7.77
CA ILE A 104 2.68 -13.47 -8.14
C ILE A 104 3.45 -13.41 -9.47
N GLN A 105 4.52 -14.20 -9.58
CA GLN A 105 5.34 -14.27 -10.80
C GLN A 105 4.52 -14.77 -12.01
N ARG A 106 3.65 -15.78 -11.83
CA ARG A 106 2.75 -16.23 -12.90
C ARG A 106 1.74 -15.16 -13.30
N GLN A 107 1.26 -14.32 -12.39
CA GLN A 107 0.40 -13.20 -12.75
C GLN A 107 1.13 -12.14 -13.59
N VAL A 108 2.40 -11.85 -13.28
CA VAL A 108 3.23 -10.96 -14.12
C VAL A 108 3.42 -11.55 -15.52
N VAL A 109 3.70 -12.86 -15.61
CA VAL A 109 3.85 -13.54 -16.91
C VAL A 109 2.54 -13.57 -17.70
N ALA A 110 1.41 -13.85 -17.02
CA ALA A 110 0.08 -13.82 -17.65
C ALA A 110 -0.25 -12.43 -18.18
N TYR A 111 0.05 -11.37 -17.42
CA TYR A 111 -0.10 -9.98 -17.88
C TYR A 111 0.67 -9.73 -19.18
N LEU A 112 1.96 -10.07 -19.22
CA LEU A 112 2.80 -9.88 -20.40
C LEU A 112 2.31 -10.71 -21.59
N ALA A 113 1.81 -11.92 -21.35
CA ALA A 113 1.20 -12.76 -22.37
C ALA A 113 -0.08 -12.14 -22.94
N THR A 114 -0.91 -11.53 -22.09
CA THR A 114 -2.09 -10.77 -22.52
C THR A 114 -1.71 -9.55 -23.36
N VAL A 115 -0.67 -8.81 -22.96
CA VAL A 115 -0.15 -7.68 -23.75
C VAL A 115 0.37 -8.17 -25.11
N LEU A 116 1.13 -9.27 -25.17
CA LEU A 116 1.57 -9.88 -26.44
C LEU A 116 0.40 -10.29 -27.35
N ALA A 117 -0.71 -10.74 -26.78
CA ALA A 117 -1.86 -11.21 -27.55
C ALA A 117 -2.70 -10.05 -28.10
N TYR A 118 -2.90 -9.01 -27.28
CA TYR A 118 -3.82 -7.91 -27.58
C TYR A 118 -3.14 -6.73 -28.28
N ASP A 119 -1.94 -6.34 -27.85
CA ASP A 119 -1.24 -5.16 -28.37
C ASP A 119 -0.37 -5.56 -29.58
N PRO A 120 -0.63 -5.02 -30.80
CA PRO A 120 0.18 -5.32 -31.98
C PRO A 120 1.64 -4.92 -31.83
N ASP A 121 1.95 -3.90 -31.02
CA ASP A 121 3.32 -3.51 -30.73
C ASP A 121 3.96 -4.44 -29.68
N GLY A 122 3.16 -5.18 -28.91
CA GLY A 122 3.61 -6.14 -27.90
C GLY A 122 4.67 -7.11 -28.41
N GLU A 123 4.45 -7.67 -29.61
CA GLU A 123 5.39 -8.59 -30.26
C GLU A 123 6.74 -7.94 -30.59
N LYS A 124 6.76 -6.62 -30.78
CA LYS A 124 7.98 -5.86 -31.06
C LYS A 124 8.74 -5.53 -29.79
N PHE A 125 8.07 -5.01 -28.76
CA PHE A 125 8.78 -4.42 -27.62
C PHE A 125 9.05 -5.42 -26.48
N ILE A 126 8.20 -6.44 -26.26
CA ILE A 126 8.42 -7.39 -25.17
C ILE A 126 9.73 -8.19 -25.31
N PRO A 127 10.08 -8.74 -26.49
CA PRO A 127 11.34 -9.46 -26.65
C PRO A 127 12.59 -8.58 -26.45
N ASP A 128 12.48 -7.29 -26.76
CA ASP A 128 13.60 -6.35 -26.73
C ASP A 128 13.79 -5.66 -25.38
N GLN A 129 12.71 -5.46 -24.61
CA GLN A 129 12.73 -4.66 -23.37
C GLN A 129 12.53 -5.48 -22.11
N VAL A 130 11.79 -6.60 -22.15
CA VAL A 130 11.59 -7.44 -20.96
C VAL A 130 12.83 -8.31 -20.74
N PHE A 131 13.14 -8.54 -19.48
CA PHE A 131 14.19 -9.46 -19.07
C PHE A 131 14.03 -10.81 -19.81
N PRO A 132 15.02 -11.26 -20.61
CA PRO A 132 14.79 -12.30 -21.62
C PRO A 132 14.15 -13.61 -21.12
N PRO A 133 14.51 -14.14 -19.93
CA PRO A 133 13.82 -15.32 -19.40
C PRO A 133 12.31 -15.10 -19.19
N VAL A 134 11.92 -13.91 -18.69
CA VAL A 134 10.51 -13.55 -18.48
C VAL A 134 9.81 -13.31 -19.81
N ALA A 135 10.48 -12.69 -20.79
CA ALA A 135 9.95 -12.53 -22.15
C ALA A 135 9.64 -13.90 -22.79
N GLN A 136 10.55 -14.86 -22.66
CA GLN A 136 10.36 -16.23 -23.15
C GLN A 136 9.18 -16.92 -22.46
N MET A 137 9.06 -16.78 -21.14
CA MET A 137 7.91 -17.31 -20.39
C MET A 137 6.59 -16.68 -20.87
N ALA A 138 6.57 -15.37 -21.11
CA ALA A 138 5.40 -14.66 -21.61
C ALA A 138 4.99 -15.13 -23.02
N GLN A 139 5.95 -15.35 -23.92
CA GLN A 139 5.67 -15.90 -25.26
C GLN A 139 5.08 -17.32 -25.20
N GLN A 140 5.63 -18.17 -24.33
CA GLN A 140 5.09 -19.52 -24.10
C GLN A 140 3.67 -19.46 -23.54
N ALA A 141 3.45 -18.63 -22.51
CA ALA A 141 2.13 -18.43 -21.92
C ALA A 141 1.13 -17.84 -22.92
N ARG A 142 1.56 -16.93 -23.81
CA ARG A 142 0.70 -16.39 -24.87
C ARG A 142 0.22 -17.49 -25.81
N ALA A 143 1.11 -18.38 -26.24
CA ALA A 143 0.74 -19.49 -27.12
C ALA A 143 -0.26 -20.47 -26.47
N GLU A 144 -0.18 -20.64 -25.14
CA GLU A 144 -1.10 -21.48 -24.36
C GLU A 144 -2.46 -20.82 -24.11
N LEU A 145 -2.45 -19.54 -23.67
CA LEU A 145 -3.64 -18.82 -23.21
C LEU A 145 -4.45 -18.22 -24.36
N TYR A 146 -3.77 -17.84 -25.46
CA TYR A 146 -4.35 -17.19 -26.63
C TYR A 146 -3.89 -17.92 -27.91
N PRO A 147 -4.35 -19.17 -28.13
CA PRO A 147 -3.95 -19.96 -29.29
C PRO A 147 -4.50 -19.39 -30.61
N GLU A 148 -5.62 -18.67 -30.53
CA GLU A 148 -6.25 -17.99 -31.65
C GLU A 148 -5.85 -16.51 -31.68
N GLN A 149 -5.94 -15.88 -32.85
CA GLN A 149 -5.70 -14.46 -32.98
C GLN A 149 -6.80 -13.68 -32.24
N VAL A 150 -6.38 -12.85 -31.27
CA VAL A 150 -7.27 -11.92 -30.57
C VAL A 150 -7.70 -10.82 -31.53
N ASP A 151 -8.98 -10.45 -31.52
CA ASP A 151 -9.46 -9.29 -32.28
C ASP A 151 -8.95 -8.00 -31.62
N GLN A 152 -7.94 -7.41 -32.24
CA GLN A 152 -7.29 -6.18 -31.77
C GLN A 152 -8.17 -4.93 -31.89
N ASN A 153 -9.36 -5.04 -32.52
CA ASN A 153 -10.33 -3.95 -32.58
C ASN A 153 -11.25 -3.90 -31.35
N LEU A 154 -11.26 -4.94 -30.52
CA LEU A 154 -12.03 -4.95 -29.28
C LEU A 154 -11.51 -3.87 -28.34
N LEU A 155 -12.44 -3.17 -27.68
CA LEU A 155 -12.06 -2.31 -26.56
C LEU A 155 -11.50 -3.18 -25.44
N TRP A 156 -10.55 -2.64 -24.66
CA TRP A 156 -9.92 -3.41 -23.58
C TRP A 156 -10.96 -3.94 -22.58
N GLU A 157 -12.00 -3.16 -22.31
CA GLU A 157 -13.10 -3.53 -21.42
C GLU A 157 -13.90 -4.73 -21.94
N GLU A 158 -13.99 -4.91 -23.26
CA GLU A 158 -14.64 -6.06 -23.89
C GLU A 158 -13.76 -7.30 -23.83
N PHE A 159 -12.44 -7.10 -23.79
CA PHE A 159 -11.44 -8.18 -23.67
C PHE A 159 -11.19 -8.62 -22.22
N LEU A 160 -11.52 -7.78 -21.22
CA LEU A 160 -11.33 -8.08 -19.79
C LEU A 160 -11.79 -9.47 -19.32
N PRO A 161 -12.95 -10.02 -19.77
CA PRO A 161 -13.36 -11.38 -19.38
C PRO A 161 -12.34 -12.45 -19.79
N ASP A 162 -11.72 -12.33 -20.97
CA ASP A 162 -10.68 -13.25 -21.44
C ASP A 162 -9.37 -13.04 -20.66
N VAL A 163 -9.06 -11.80 -20.28
CA VAL A 163 -7.94 -11.50 -19.36
C VAL A 163 -8.15 -12.19 -18.01
N ASP A 164 -9.29 -11.97 -17.36
CA ASP A 164 -9.58 -12.55 -16.04
C ASP A 164 -9.54 -14.10 -16.08
N LYS A 165 -10.03 -14.70 -17.18
CA LYS A 165 -9.94 -16.15 -17.43
C LYS A 165 -8.49 -16.60 -17.60
N ALA A 166 -7.68 -15.89 -18.39
CA ALA A 166 -6.28 -16.22 -18.62
C ALA A 166 -5.47 -16.19 -17.33
N PHE A 167 -5.64 -15.16 -16.50
CA PHE A 167 -4.99 -15.06 -15.19
C PHE A 167 -5.36 -16.20 -14.26
N THR A 168 -6.65 -16.53 -14.17
CA THR A 168 -7.13 -17.63 -13.33
C THR A 168 -6.56 -18.97 -13.80
N THR A 169 -6.55 -19.19 -15.11
CA THR A 169 -6.04 -20.43 -15.73
C THR A 169 -4.54 -20.60 -15.48
N TYR A 170 -3.75 -19.55 -15.71
CA TYR A 170 -2.29 -19.62 -15.65
C TYR A 170 -1.75 -19.54 -14.22
N SER A 171 -2.27 -18.62 -13.41
CA SER A 171 -1.73 -18.37 -12.08
C SER A 171 -2.41 -19.21 -10.98
N GLY A 172 -3.64 -19.67 -11.22
CA GLY A 172 -4.51 -20.28 -10.22
C GLY A 172 -5.29 -19.27 -9.37
N ALA A 173 -5.24 -17.98 -9.71
CA ALA A 173 -5.85 -16.89 -8.96
C ALA A 173 -6.39 -15.78 -9.89
N PRO A 174 -7.40 -15.00 -9.48
CA PRO A 174 -7.87 -13.84 -10.24
C PRO A 174 -6.77 -12.79 -10.35
N ALA A 175 -6.81 -12.01 -11.43
CA ALA A 175 -5.85 -10.93 -11.68
C ALA A 175 -5.85 -9.91 -10.53
N PHE A 176 -4.65 -9.50 -10.09
CA PHE A 176 -4.53 -8.34 -9.24
C PHE A 176 -5.12 -7.12 -9.94
N GLU A 177 -5.82 -6.28 -9.18
CA GLU A 177 -6.57 -5.15 -9.72
C GLU A 177 -5.73 -4.25 -10.65
N PHE A 178 -4.48 -3.95 -10.28
CA PHE A 178 -3.62 -3.09 -11.09
C PHE A 178 -3.16 -3.74 -12.40
N LEU A 179 -3.15 -5.07 -12.50
CA LEU A 179 -2.79 -5.81 -13.72
C LEU A 179 -3.94 -5.87 -14.74
N ARG A 180 -5.16 -5.47 -14.35
CA ARG A 180 -6.30 -5.36 -15.26
C ARG A 180 -6.23 -4.11 -16.16
N PHE A 181 -5.16 -3.31 -16.04
CA PHE A 181 -4.97 -2.07 -16.79
C PHE A 181 -3.62 -2.10 -17.54
N PRO A 182 -3.62 -2.26 -18.87
CA PRO A 182 -2.41 -2.26 -19.68
C PRO A 182 -1.86 -0.84 -19.83
N PRO A 183 -0.63 -0.69 -20.37
CA PRO A 183 0.10 0.57 -20.31
C PRO A 183 -0.59 1.77 -20.97
N TYR A 184 -1.38 1.50 -22.01
CA TYR A 184 -2.07 2.51 -22.81
C TYR A 184 -3.46 2.87 -22.28
N THR A 185 -3.94 2.25 -21.19
CA THR A 185 -5.25 2.56 -20.62
C THR A 185 -5.18 3.60 -19.51
N GLN A 186 -6.19 4.49 -19.46
CA GLN A 186 -6.32 5.42 -18.35
C GLN A 186 -6.72 4.65 -17.10
N ARG A 187 -5.79 4.58 -16.13
CA ARG A 187 -6.08 3.97 -14.84
C ARG A 187 -6.96 4.88 -13.98
N PRO A 188 -7.94 4.31 -13.27
CA PRO A 188 -8.65 5.05 -12.23
C PRO A 188 -7.65 5.62 -11.21
N HIS A 189 -7.79 6.91 -10.88
CA HIS A 189 -6.88 7.60 -9.96
C HIS A 189 -6.84 6.94 -8.57
N ASP A 190 -7.93 6.31 -8.15
CA ASP A 190 -7.99 5.58 -6.89
C ASP A 190 -7.13 4.30 -6.91
N VAL A 191 -7.03 3.61 -8.04
CA VAL A 191 -6.16 2.43 -8.20
C VAL A 191 -4.70 2.87 -8.14
N THR A 192 -4.31 3.90 -8.93
CA THR A 192 -2.92 4.36 -8.95
C THR A 192 -2.47 4.88 -7.59
N SER A 193 -3.31 5.66 -6.90
CA SER A 193 -3.00 6.17 -5.56
C SER A 193 -2.90 5.06 -4.52
N ARG A 194 -3.82 4.09 -4.56
CA ARG A 194 -3.90 3.01 -3.56
C ARG A 194 -2.76 1.99 -3.66
N TRP A 195 -2.35 1.68 -4.88
CA TRP A 195 -1.23 0.77 -5.15
C TRP A 195 0.11 1.50 -5.25
N TRP A 196 0.09 2.83 -5.13
CA TRP A 196 1.24 3.71 -5.29
C TRP A 196 1.98 3.52 -6.62
N ILE A 197 1.20 3.44 -7.69
CA ILE A 197 1.68 3.21 -9.03
C ILE A 197 2.08 4.52 -9.68
N ASP A 198 3.25 4.56 -10.32
CA ASP A 198 3.69 5.70 -11.11
C ASP A 198 3.24 5.63 -12.59
N SER A 199 3.58 6.67 -13.37
CA SER A 199 3.27 6.73 -14.79
C SER A 199 4.05 5.72 -15.65
N GLU A 200 5.10 5.11 -15.09
CA GLU A 200 6.03 4.19 -15.76
C GLU A 200 5.80 2.73 -15.33
N PHE A 201 4.67 2.42 -14.68
CA PHE A 201 4.24 1.06 -14.29
C PHE A 201 5.05 0.43 -13.16
N HIS A 202 5.68 1.26 -12.34
CA HIS A 202 6.32 0.81 -11.11
C HIS A 202 5.35 0.87 -9.93
N LEU A 203 5.48 -0.09 -9.03
CA LEU A 203 4.88 -0.13 -7.70
C LEU A 203 5.82 0.57 -6.72
N GLY A 204 5.35 1.70 -6.19
CA GLY A 204 6.07 2.43 -5.15
C GLY A 204 6.11 1.66 -3.84
N TYR A 205 7.28 1.68 -3.20
CA TYR A 205 7.45 1.28 -1.81
C TYR A 205 8.43 2.23 -1.11
N GLY A 206 8.56 2.11 0.20
CA GLY A 206 9.52 2.86 1.00
C GLY A 206 10.55 1.95 1.63
N SER A 207 11.77 2.43 1.80
CA SER A 207 12.82 1.75 2.57
C SER A 207 13.35 2.67 3.67
N TYR A 208 13.74 2.11 4.81
CA TYR A 208 14.49 2.83 5.84
C TYR A 208 15.80 2.13 6.12
N TYR A 209 16.89 2.89 6.21
CA TYR A 209 18.22 2.30 6.13
C TYR A 209 19.29 3.13 6.84
N PHE A 210 20.43 2.47 7.06
CA PHE A 210 21.72 3.13 7.26
C PHE A 210 22.52 3.06 5.95
N THR A 211 23.20 4.15 5.59
CA THR A 211 24.21 4.10 4.53
C THR A 211 25.44 3.31 5.01
N GLY A 212 26.34 2.94 4.10
CA GLY A 212 27.60 2.30 4.49
C GLY A 212 28.44 3.13 5.46
N THR A 213 28.39 4.46 5.33
CA THR A 213 29.05 5.39 6.26
C THR A 213 28.39 5.42 7.63
N ASP A 214 27.05 5.47 7.69
CA ASP A 214 26.31 5.43 8.96
C ASP A 214 26.59 4.10 9.67
N TRP A 215 26.55 2.98 8.93
CA TRP A 215 26.83 1.64 9.44
C TRP A 215 28.26 1.52 10.00
N LYS A 216 29.27 1.95 9.23
CA LYS A 216 30.66 1.95 9.67
C LYS A 216 30.83 2.76 10.95
N THR A 217 30.29 3.97 11.00
CA THR A 217 30.43 4.87 12.14
C THR A 217 29.77 4.28 13.39
N LEU A 218 28.49 3.92 13.32
CA LEU A 218 27.69 3.50 14.48
C LEU A 218 27.97 2.06 14.91
N ILE A 219 28.00 1.14 13.94
CA ILE A 219 28.06 -0.30 14.21
C ILE A 219 29.50 -0.80 14.32
N VAL A 220 30.40 -0.37 13.44
CA VAL A 220 31.78 -0.86 13.43
C VAL A 220 32.63 -0.06 14.43
N GLU A 221 32.70 1.26 14.27
CA GLU A 221 33.60 2.15 15.01
C GLU A 221 33.05 2.57 16.39
N LYS A 222 31.76 2.32 16.67
CA LYS A 222 31.06 2.77 17.89
C LYS A 222 31.16 4.28 18.12
N GLY A 223 31.05 5.04 17.03
CA GLY A 223 30.84 6.48 17.07
C GLY A 223 29.45 6.86 17.59
N ASP A 224 29.24 8.16 17.72
CA ASP A 224 27.98 8.76 18.18
C ASP A 224 27.41 9.63 17.04
N ASP A 225 26.26 9.24 16.49
CA ASP A 225 25.48 10.03 15.53
C ASP A 225 23.98 9.81 15.78
N ALA A 226 23.26 10.90 15.96
CA ALA A 226 21.82 10.87 16.17
C ALA A 226 21.02 10.62 14.86
N LEU A 227 21.66 10.72 13.70
CA LEU A 227 21.08 10.62 12.36
C LEU A 227 19.92 11.59 12.12
N MET A 228 19.99 12.79 12.69
CA MET A 228 19.00 13.85 12.46
C MET A 228 19.25 14.54 11.11
N ARG A 229 18.86 13.89 10.01
CA ARG A 229 18.93 14.46 8.65
C ARG A 229 17.55 14.91 8.17
N SER A 230 17.50 15.66 7.08
CA SER A 230 16.25 16.18 6.48
C SER A 230 15.27 15.08 6.06
N GLU A 231 15.82 13.97 5.59
CA GLU A 231 15.12 12.77 5.10
C GLU A 231 14.89 11.74 6.20
N SER A 232 15.31 12.03 7.43
CA SER A 232 15.16 11.09 8.55
C SER A 232 13.80 11.22 9.23
N ASP A 233 13.31 10.10 9.74
CA ASP A 233 12.01 9.98 10.37
C ASP A 233 12.16 9.39 11.78
N LYS A 234 11.74 10.19 12.77
CA LYS A 234 11.85 9.83 14.18
C LYS A 234 10.82 8.78 14.58
N GLU A 235 9.57 8.93 14.12
CA GLU A 235 8.48 8.02 14.46
C GLU A 235 8.76 6.61 13.95
N THR A 236 9.21 6.50 12.70
CA THR A 236 9.66 5.23 12.11
C THR A 236 10.77 4.58 12.93
N TRP A 237 11.78 5.35 13.36
CA TRP A 237 12.86 4.82 14.18
C TRP A 237 12.37 4.29 15.52
N GLU A 238 11.50 5.04 16.20
CA GLU A 238 10.91 4.64 17.48
C GLU A 238 10.06 3.37 17.33
N LEU A 239 9.26 3.26 16.25
CA LEU A 239 8.48 2.07 15.92
C LEU A 239 9.37 0.86 15.69
N TRP A 240 10.42 1.00 14.88
CA TRP A 240 11.38 -0.07 14.64
C TRP A 240 12.06 -0.50 15.93
N LEU A 241 12.54 0.45 16.74
CA LEU A 241 13.25 0.18 17.99
C LEU A 241 12.35 -0.57 18.98
N HIS A 242 11.06 -0.20 19.04
CA HIS A 242 10.08 -0.90 19.86
C HIS A 242 9.87 -2.34 19.39
N ALA A 243 9.62 -2.55 18.09
CA ALA A 243 9.44 -3.88 17.50
C ALA A 243 10.68 -4.77 17.71
N PHE A 244 11.88 -4.21 17.57
CA PHE A 244 13.15 -4.89 17.78
C PHE A 244 13.33 -5.35 19.22
N LYS A 245 13.03 -4.48 20.20
CA LYS A 245 13.11 -4.79 21.65
C LYS A 245 12.12 -5.87 22.07
N LEU A 246 10.91 -5.88 21.50
CA LEU A 246 9.91 -6.91 21.78
C LEU A 246 10.25 -8.29 21.18
N GLY A 247 11.33 -8.39 20.41
CA GLY A 247 11.88 -9.66 19.99
C GLY A 247 11.08 -10.38 18.91
N GLY A 248 10.13 -9.71 18.26
CA GLY A 248 9.30 -10.33 17.22
C GLY A 248 8.26 -11.31 17.77
N LEU A 249 7.65 -11.02 18.94
CA LEU A 249 6.32 -11.58 19.25
C LEU A 249 5.49 -11.46 17.97
N ASN A 250 4.97 -12.58 17.46
CA ASN A 250 4.30 -12.73 16.18
C ASN A 250 3.35 -11.55 15.90
N LEU A 251 3.88 -10.50 15.28
CA LEU A 251 3.12 -9.32 14.88
C LEU A 251 2.39 -9.57 13.55
N GLY A 252 2.34 -10.83 13.09
CA GLY A 252 1.79 -11.33 11.81
C GLY A 252 0.27 -11.19 11.65
N SER A 253 -0.33 -10.23 12.33
CA SER A 253 -1.70 -9.73 12.13
C SER A 253 -1.92 -8.44 12.93
N GLU A 254 -1.17 -8.25 14.02
CA GLU A 254 -1.29 -7.11 14.93
C GLU A 254 -0.30 -5.97 14.69
N ALA A 255 0.67 -6.06 13.76
CA ALA A 255 1.44 -4.88 13.31
C ALA A 255 0.54 -3.79 12.68
N SER A 256 -0.70 -4.14 12.31
CA SER A 256 -1.80 -3.21 12.02
C SER A 256 -2.08 -2.22 13.17
N PHE A 257 -1.67 -2.49 14.42
CA PHE A 257 -1.84 -1.56 15.54
C PHE A 257 -0.94 -0.33 15.48
N PHE A 258 0.16 -0.37 14.71
CA PHE A 258 1.24 0.60 14.80
C PHE A 258 1.44 1.45 13.54
N ALA A 259 0.55 1.35 12.55
CA ALA A 259 0.45 2.33 11.47
C ALA A 259 -0.14 3.63 12.05
N THR A 260 0.70 4.48 12.66
CA THR A 260 0.28 5.55 13.61
C THR A 260 -0.41 4.91 14.83
N PRO A 261 -0.43 5.50 16.04
CA PRO A 261 -1.52 5.17 16.96
C PRO A 261 -2.77 5.46 16.14
N ALA A 262 -3.60 4.45 15.90
CA ALA A 262 -4.93 4.70 15.37
C ALA A 262 -5.57 5.62 16.40
N VAL A 263 -5.47 6.94 16.17
CA VAL A 263 -6.03 7.93 17.08
C VAL A 263 -7.49 7.62 17.01
N ARG A 264 -7.99 6.94 18.02
CA ARG A 264 -9.39 6.59 18.09
C ARG A 264 -10.13 7.90 18.03
N GLY A 265 -11.14 7.93 17.21
CA GLY A 265 -11.95 9.12 17.03
C GLY A 265 -13.40 8.75 16.94
N THR A 266 -14.18 9.76 16.62
CA THR A 266 -15.61 9.64 16.47
C THR A 266 -15.98 10.10 15.07
N ILE A 267 -16.64 9.22 14.33
CA ILE A 267 -17.36 9.61 13.12
C ILE A 267 -18.68 10.23 13.56
N TYR A 268 -18.98 11.42 13.05
CA TYR A 268 -20.22 12.13 13.32
C TYR A 268 -21.02 12.36 12.05
N VAL A 269 -22.34 12.41 12.19
CA VAL A 269 -23.29 12.73 11.13
C VAL A 269 -24.07 13.96 11.56
N ILE A 270 -23.90 15.07 10.83
CA ILE A 270 -24.58 16.34 11.09
C ILE A 270 -25.53 16.65 9.94
N ARG A 271 -26.80 16.90 10.23
CA ARG A 271 -27.82 17.32 9.26
C ARG A 271 -27.93 18.83 9.21
N GLN A 272 -28.18 19.39 8.04
CA GLN A 272 -28.68 20.75 7.91
C GLN A 272 -30.21 20.75 8.05
N GLU A 273 -30.73 21.52 9.02
CA GLU A 273 -32.16 21.56 9.35
C GLU A 273 -33.02 21.88 8.10
N GLY A 274 -34.13 21.14 7.95
CA GLY A 274 -35.04 21.29 6.81
C GLY A 274 -34.50 20.79 5.47
N SER A 275 -33.46 19.96 5.44
CA SER A 275 -32.94 19.34 4.22
C SER A 275 -32.53 17.88 4.42
N ASP A 276 -32.17 17.21 3.33
CA ASP A 276 -31.58 15.87 3.25
C ASP A 276 -30.05 15.92 3.09
N HIS A 277 -29.44 17.07 3.41
CA HIS A 277 -28.00 17.25 3.38
C HIS A 277 -27.36 16.89 4.73
N TYR A 278 -26.45 15.93 4.68
CA TYR A 278 -25.70 15.43 5.81
C TYR A 278 -24.21 15.64 5.60
N LYS A 279 -23.52 16.09 6.64
CA LYS A 279 -22.07 16.12 6.73
C LYS A 279 -21.61 14.92 7.52
N ILE A 280 -20.72 14.13 6.92
CA ILE A 280 -20.04 13.03 7.61
C ILE A 280 -18.61 13.48 7.87
N GLY A 281 -18.18 13.49 9.13
CA GLY A 281 -16.84 13.90 9.47
C GLY A 281 -16.23 13.12 10.63
N TRP A 282 -14.93 13.33 10.85
CA TRP A 282 -14.19 12.70 11.94
C TRP A 282 -13.61 13.71 12.94
N THR A 283 -13.47 13.29 14.19
CA THR A 283 -12.80 14.06 15.25
C THR A 283 -12.09 13.13 16.24
N THR A 284 -11.03 13.60 16.89
CA THR A 284 -10.36 12.87 17.99
C THR A 284 -11.17 12.89 19.29
N ALA A 285 -12.12 13.81 19.43
CA ALA A 285 -12.96 13.92 20.61
C ALA A 285 -14.05 12.85 20.62
N GLU A 286 -14.30 12.22 21.78
CA GLU A 286 -15.39 11.26 21.94
C GLU A 286 -16.76 11.86 21.58
N ASN A 287 -16.98 13.12 21.98
CA ASN A 287 -18.20 13.87 21.70
C ASN A 287 -17.96 14.97 20.63
N PRO A 288 -18.67 14.93 19.47
CA PRO A 288 -18.48 15.88 18.38
C PRO A 288 -19.18 17.24 18.58
N ALA A 289 -19.79 17.51 19.74
CA ALA A 289 -20.53 18.77 19.98
C ALA A 289 -19.69 20.04 19.77
N ALA A 290 -18.39 20.01 20.10
CA ALA A 290 -17.50 21.14 19.82
C ALA A 290 -17.33 21.38 18.32
N ARG A 291 -17.30 20.30 17.53
CA ARG A 291 -17.21 20.37 16.07
C ARG A 291 -18.51 20.89 15.46
N LEU A 292 -19.67 20.47 15.97
CA LEU A 292 -20.97 21.04 15.59
C LEU A 292 -21.00 22.57 15.80
N ARG A 293 -20.59 23.05 16.98
CA ARG A 293 -20.53 24.50 17.27
C ARG A 293 -19.62 25.25 16.31
N SER A 294 -18.43 24.70 16.04
CA SER A 294 -17.47 25.27 15.08
C SER A 294 -17.99 25.27 13.65
N LEU A 295 -18.78 24.29 13.22
CA LEU A 295 -19.38 24.26 11.90
C LEU A 295 -20.55 25.24 11.79
N GLN A 296 -21.32 25.41 12.86
CA GLN A 296 -22.44 26.34 12.91
C GLN A 296 -22.02 27.79 12.67
N THR A 297 -20.82 28.21 13.09
CA THR A 297 -20.34 29.59 12.86
C THR A 297 -20.16 29.92 11.38
N GLY A 298 -19.94 28.91 10.54
CA GLY A 298 -19.81 29.07 9.09
C GLY A 298 -21.09 28.76 8.31
N SER A 299 -22.19 28.38 8.98
CA SER A 299 -23.45 28.01 8.35
C SER A 299 -24.58 28.94 8.78
N PRO A 300 -25.25 29.65 7.84
CA PRO A 300 -26.41 30.47 8.16
C PRO A 300 -27.65 29.62 8.51
N LYS A 301 -27.67 28.35 8.07
CA LYS A 301 -28.71 27.37 8.41
C LYS A 301 -28.31 26.61 9.68
N LYS A 302 -29.30 26.27 10.49
CA LYS A 302 -29.09 25.49 11.71
C LYS A 302 -28.64 24.07 11.38
N LEU A 303 -27.67 23.58 12.14
CA LEU A 303 -27.11 22.25 12.02
C LEU A 303 -27.51 21.40 13.23
N GLU A 304 -27.81 20.13 13.00
CA GLU A 304 -28.24 19.17 14.01
C GLU A 304 -27.31 17.95 14.00
N LEU A 305 -26.80 17.54 15.16
CA LEU A 305 -26.06 16.29 15.29
C LEU A 305 -27.05 15.13 15.35
N ILE A 306 -27.09 14.31 14.31
CA ILE A 306 -28.01 13.17 14.20
C ILE A 306 -27.49 11.97 14.97
N GLY A 307 -26.17 11.75 14.92
CA GLY A 307 -25.55 10.65 15.63
C GLY A 307 -24.05 10.63 15.43
N HIS A 308 -23.40 9.74 16.15
CA HIS A 308 -21.97 9.52 16.04
C HIS A 308 -21.60 8.11 16.53
N PHE A 309 -20.44 7.63 16.11
CA PHE A 309 -19.90 6.35 16.57
C PHE A 309 -18.37 6.37 16.66
N SER A 310 -17.82 5.58 17.57
CA SER A 310 -16.37 5.39 17.70
C SER A 310 -15.81 4.74 16.45
N ALA A 311 -14.73 5.29 15.93
CA ALA A 311 -13.99 4.77 14.80
C ALA A 311 -12.57 4.43 15.22
N ALA A 312 -12.07 3.30 14.69
CA ALA A 312 -10.72 2.85 14.99
C ALA A 312 -9.67 3.89 14.57
N SER A 313 -9.88 4.59 13.46
CA SER A 313 -8.97 5.64 12.98
C SER A 313 -9.69 6.67 12.10
N ARG A 314 -8.94 7.68 11.63
CA ARG A 314 -9.43 8.64 10.63
C ARG A 314 -9.75 7.99 9.27
N THR A 315 -9.16 6.83 8.94
CA THR A 315 -9.44 6.17 7.65
C THR A 315 -10.89 5.68 7.53
N THR A 316 -11.57 5.42 8.65
CA THR A 316 -13.00 5.08 8.69
C THR A 316 -13.85 6.16 8.01
N GLU A 317 -13.48 7.45 8.13
CA GLU A 317 -14.13 8.56 7.42
C GLU A 317 -14.07 8.37 5.90
N GLY A 318 -12.87 8.08 5.39
CA GLY A 318 -12.64 7.85 3.96
C GLY A 318 -13.41 6.64 3.43
N THR A 319 -13.53 5.57 4.22
CA THR A 319 -14.34 4.40 3.87
C THR A 319 -15.82 4.77 3.76
N VAL A 320 -16.38 5.48 4.75
CA VAL A 320 -17.78 5.91 4.72
C VAL A 320 -18.03 6.89 3.56
N HIS A 321 -17.12 7.83 3.34
CA HIS A 321 -17.20 8.80 2.23
C HIS A 321 -17.19 8.13 0.86
N ARG A 322 -16.48 7.01 0.71
CA ARG A 322 -16.44 6.20 -0.52
C ARG A 322 -17.72 5.40 -0.68
N LEU A 323 -18.25 4.82 0.40
CA LEU A 323 -19.52 4.09 0.38
C LEU A 323 -20.68 4.97 -0.12
N PHE A 324 -20.69 6.25 0.25
CA PHE A 324 -21.68 7.23 -0.18
C PHE A 324 -21.18 8.17 -1.29
N SER A 325 -20.15 7.80 -2.07
CA SER A 325 -19.55 8.71 -3.06
C SER A 325 -20.54 9.18 -4.13
N THR A 326 -21.49 8.33 -4.53
CA THR A 326 -22.56 8.64 -5.48
C THR A 326 -23.58 9.66 -4.95
N HIS A 327 -23.62 9.87 -3.63
CA HIS A 327 -24.50 10.81 -2.94
C HIS A 327 -23.80 12.11 -2.55
N ARG A 328 -22.50 12.26 -2.86
CA ARG A 328 -21.72 13.42 -2.46
C ARG A 328 -22.14 14.66 -3.23
N THR A 329 -22.46 15.74 -2.52
CA THR A 329 -22.83 17.03 -3.13
C THR A 329 -21.65 17.98 -3.23
N SER A 330 -20.97 18.24 -2.11
CA SER A 330 -19.80 19.12 -2.08
C SER A 330 -18.92 18.85 -0.85
N GLY A 331 -17.63 18.59 -1.08
CA GLY A 331 -16.69 18.26 -0.02
C GLY A 331 -17.14 17.06 0.80
N GLU A 332 -17.42 17.28 2.09
CA GLU A 332 -17.86 16.25 3.04
C GLU A 332 -19.40 16.21 3.22
N TRP A 333 -20.16 16.85 2.32
CA TRP A 333 -21.63 16.87 2.35
C TRP A 333 -22.23 15.88 1.35
N PHE A 334 -23.32 15.25 1.75
CA PHE A 334 -24.01 14.16 1.04
C PHE A 334 -25.53 14.37 1.09
N THR A 335 -26.22 13.98 0.02
CA THR A 335 -27.69 13.88 -0.03
C THR A 335 -28.10 12.44 0.30
N LEU A 336 -28.55 12.20 1.53
CA LEU A 336 -28.84 10.86 2.04
C LEU A 336 -30.31 10.72 2.47
N THR A 337 -30.86 9.53 2.32
CA THR A 337 -32.17 9.20 2.91
C THR A 337 -32.04 8.96 4.41
N GLU A 338 -33.14 9.12 5.15
CA GLU A 338 -33.15 8.82 6.59
C GLU A 338 -32.79 7.35 6.86
N GLN A 339 -33.16 6.42 5.96
CA GLN A 339 -32.77 5.02 6.05
C GLN A 339 -31.24 4.85 5.92
N GLN A 340 -30.60 5.49 4.95
CA GLN A 340 -29.13 5.40 4.78
C GLN A 340 -28.38 5.93 6.02
N VAL A 341 -28.90 6.99 6.64
CA VAL A 341 -28.32 7.54 7.87
C VAL A 341 -28.55 6.61 9.06
N SER A 342 -29.74 6.02 9.18
CA SER A 342 -30.05 5.01 10.19
C SER A 342 -29.13 3.79 10.06
N ASP A 343 -28.96 3.27 8.84
CA ASP A 343 -28.07 2.14 8.53
C ASP A 343 -26.63 2.46 8.90
N LEU A 344 -26.12 3.64 8.56
CA LEU A 344 -24.77 4.07 8.92
C LEU A 344 -24.55 4.11 10.44
N LEU A 345 -25.56 4.49 11.21
CA LEU A 345 -25.45 4.55 12.68
C LEU A 345 -25.62 3.16 13.33
N ASP A 346 -26.23 2.19 12.64
CA ASP A 346 -26.41 0.82 13.12
C ASP A 346 -25.07 0.03 13.16
N PRO A 347 -24.64 -0.45 14.34
CA PRO A 347 -23.45 -1.31 14.47
C PRO A 347 -23.51 -2.63 13.69
N ALA A 348 -24.68 -3.22 13.46
CA ALA A 348 -24.81 -4.46 12.70
C ALA A 348 -24.58 -4.21 11.21
N TRP A 349 -25.19 -3.17 10.66
CA TRP A 349 -25.00 -2.78 9.28
C TRP A 349 -23.54 -2.40 8.99
N ARG A 350 -22.92 -1.55 9.84
CA ARG A 350 -21.51 -1.16 9.71
C ARG A 350 -20.56 -2.37 9.64
N ARG A 351 -20.79 -3.38 10.48
CA ARG A 351 -20.01 -4.63 10.44
C ARG A 351 -20.17 -5.38 9.12
N SER A 352 -21.37 -5.39 8.53
CA SER A 352 -21.59 -6.02 7.21
C SER A 352 -20.86 -5.28 6.08
N GLN A 353 -20.64 -3.97 6.23
CA GLN A 353 -19.91 -3.11 5.30
C GLN A 353 -18.40 -3.01 5.62
N GLN A 354 -17.90 -3.78 6.60
CA GLN A 354 -16.50 -3.73 7.07
C GLN A 354 -16.04 -2.33 7.54
N ILE A 355 -16.96 -1.56 8.13
CA ILE A 355 -16.68 -0.25 8.75
C ILE A 355 -16.40 -0.47 10.24
N ASN A 356 -15.14 -0.31 10.66
CA ASN A 356 -14.65 -0.50 12.03
C ASN A 356 -14.38 0.82 12.78
#